data_AF-A0A7C8YUP0-F1
#
_entry.id   AF-A0A7C8YUP0-F1
#
_cell.length_a   1.000
_cell.length_b   1.000
_cell.length_c   1.000
_cell.angle_alpha   90.00
_cell.angle_beta   90.00
_cell.angle_gamma   90.00
#
_symmetry.space_group_name_H-M   'P 1'
#
loop_
_entity.id
_entity.type
_entity.pdbx_description
1 polymer ?
#
loop_
_entity_poly.entity_id
_entity_poly.type
_entity_poly.pdbx_seq_one_letter_code
_entity_poly.pdbx_strand_id
1 'polypeptide(L)'
;MAGKWVLAAIAAAMILGVAMADMSEETKVKMVKGKKVCTRGWECTQWSIYCCNNTISDFFQAYQFEELFAKRNAPEAHAIGFWDYQSFITAAAIYQPLGFGTTGGKFMGQKEVAAFLGHVGSKTSCKLISLSLSLSLMLDWFWYS
;
A
#
# COMPACT_ATOMS: atom_id res chain seq x y z
N MET A 1 22.55 40.64 8.51
CA MET A 1 21.58 40.55 7.39
C MET A 1 21.34 39.14 6.87
N ALA A 2 22.19 38.14 7.17
CA ALA A 2 21.99 36.75 6.71
C ALA A 2 20.85 35.97 7.41
N GLY A 3 20.60 36.21 8.70
CA GLY A 3 19.61 35.44 9.48
C GLY A 3 18.16 35.59 9.03
N LYS A 4 17.78 36.75 8.47
CA LYS A 4 16.42 36.98 7.94
C LYS A 4 16.12 36.14 6.70
N TRP A 5 17.11 35.96 5.83
CA TRP A 5 16.99 35.14 4.62
C TRP A 5 16.99 33.65 4.95
N VAL A 6 17.75 33.23 5.97
CA VAL A 6 17.74 31.84 6.45
C VAL A 6 16.38 31.47 7.04
N LEU A 7 15.79 32.33 7.88
CA LEU A 7 14.46 32.09 8.43
C LEU A 7 13.37 32.06 7.34
N ALA A 8 13.47 32.94 6.33
CA ALA A 8 12.57 32.93 5.19
C ALA A 8 12.68 31.65 4.35
N ALA A 9 13.90 31.14 4.14
CA ALA A 9 14.13 29.90 3.41
C ALA A 9 13.59 28.66 4.15
N ILE A 10 13.76 28.59 5.47
CA ILE A 10 13.24 27.49 6.30
C ILE A 10 11.71 27.53 6.33
N ALA A 11 11.10 28.71 6.46
CA ALA A 11 9.65 28.86 6.41
C ALA A 11 9.08 28.43 5.04
N ALA A 12 9.73 28.81 3.93
CA ALA A 12 9.33 28.38 2.59
C ALA A 12 9.45 26.86 2.39
N ALA A 13 10.50 26.23 2.92
CA ALA A 13 10.68 24.78 2.88
C ALA A 13 9.60 24.03 3.67
N MET A 14 9.19 24.56 4.84
CA MET A 14 8.09 23.97 5.60
C MET A 14 6.74 24.13 4.89
N ILE A 15 6.47 25.27 4.24
CA ILE A 15 5.22 25.48 3.48
C ILE A 15 5.16 24.54 2.26
N LEU A 16 6.29 24.29 1.58
CA LEU A 16 6.35 23.31 0.49
C LEU A 16 6.21 21.86 0.97
N GLY A 17 6.74 21.54 2.16
CA GLY A 17 6.59 20.20 2.75
C GLY A 17 5.17 19.86 3.18
N VAL A 18 4.37 20.84 3.61
CA VAL A 18 2.99 20.64 4.09
C VAL A 18 1.98 20.51 2.93
N ALA A 19 2.30 21.00 1.73
CA ALA A 19 1.42 20.91 0.56
C ALA A 19 1.20 19.48 0.02
N MET A 20 1.88 18.46 0.57
CA MET A 20 1.76 17.06 0.17
C MET A 20 0.87 16.22 1.11
N ALA A 21 0.23 16.85 2.11
CA ALA A 21 -0.41 16.12 3.21
C ALA A 21 -1.93 15.91 3.08
N ASP A 22 -2.56 16.28 1.97
CA ASP A 22 -4.00 16.06 1.78
C ASP A 22 -4.31 15.71 0.33
N MET A 23 -3.99 14.47 -0.07
CA MET A 23 -4.47 13.88 -1.32
C MET A 23 -5.53 12.84 -1.00
N SER A 24 -6.73 13.28 -0.65
CA SER A 24 -7.91 12.52 -1.06
C SER A 24 -7.94 12.54 -2.59
N GLU A 25 -7.34 11.52 -3.20
CA GLU A 25 -7.22 11.44 -4.66
C GLU A 25 -8.60 11.31 -5.30
N GLU A 26 -9.02 12.36 -6.01
CA GLU A 26 -10.29 12.36 -6.71
C GLU A 26 -10.32 11.23 -7.75
N THR A 27 -11.30 10.33 -7.61
CA THR A 27 -11.51 9.24 -8.56
C THR A 27 -12.14 9.80 -9.83
N LYS A 28 -11.41 9.80 -10.94
CA LYS A 28 -11.92 10.24 -12.24
C LYS A 28 -12.59 9.07 -12.92
N VAL A 29 -13.78 9.31 -13.46
CA VAL A 29 -14.62 8.28 -14.08
C VAL A 29 -14.84 8.62 -15.55
N LYS A 30 -14.76 7.61 -16.43
CA LYS A 30 -15.07 7.72 -17.86
C LYS A 30 -15.80 6.47 -18.33
N MET A 31 -16.66 6.62 -19.34
CA MET A 31 -17.26 5.50 -20.06
C MET A 31 -16.49 5.25 -21.35
N VAL A 32 -15.99 4.03 -21.55
CA VAL A 32 -15.31 3.60 -22.78
C VAL A 32 -16.00 2.34 -23.28
N LYS A 33 -16.60 2.40 -24.48
CA LYS A 33 -17.31 1.27 -25.11
C LYS A 33 -18.35 0.61 -24.17
N GLY A 34 -19.11 1.43 -23.45
CA GLY A 34 -20.14 0.96 -22.51
C GLY A 34 -19.62 0.41 -21.17
N LYS A 35 -18.29 0.39 -20.94
CA LYS A 35 -17.69 0.00 -19.66
C LYS A 35 -17.26 1.23 -18.88
N LYS A 36 -17.58 1.25 -17.57
CA LYS A 36 -17.08 2.25 -16.62
C LYS A 36 -15.61 1.98 -16.34
N VAL A 37 -14.75 2.92 -16.68
CA VAL A 37 -13.31 2.89 -16.37
C VAL A 37 -12.97 4.08 -15.49
N CYS A 38 -12.03 3.89 -14.58
CA CYS A 38 -11.63 4.92 -13.65
C CYS A 38 -10.11 5.06 -13.62
N THR A 39 -9.65 6.24 -13.22
CA THR A 39 -8.27 6.49 -12.82
C THR A 39 -8.31 7.12 -11.43
N ARG A 40 -7.37 6.74 -10.58
CA ARG A 40 -7.26 7.24 -9.21
C ARG A 40 -5.79 7.40 -8.90
N GLY A 41 -5.39 8.65 -8.74
CA GLY A 41 -4.06 8.93 -8.23
C GLY A 41 -2.87 8.39 -9.01
N TRP A 42 -1.80 8.15 -8.25
CA TRP A 42 -0.57 7.54 -8.74
C TRP A 42 -0.61 6.00 -8.76
N GLU A 43 -1.44 5.36 -7.93
CA GLU A 43 -1.56 3.89 -7.91
C GLU A 43 -2.40 3.33 -9.06
N CYS A 44 -3.27 4.15 -9.64
CA CYS A 44 -4.21 3.76 -10.67
C CYS A 44 -4.26 4.83 -11.78
N THR A 45 -3.12 5.04 -12.44
CA THR A 45 -2.93 6.06 -13.50
C THR A 45 -3.60 5.70 -14.83
N GLN A 46 -3.81 4.40 -15.08
CA GLN A 46 -4.39 3.90 -16.33
C GLN A 46 -5.90 3.74 -16.22
N TRP A 47 -6.63 4.07 -17.29
CA TRP A 47 -8.08 3.89 -17.37
C TRP A 47 -8.42 2.40 -17.33
N SER A 48 -8.84 1.92 -16.17
CA SER A 48 -9.17 0.51 -15.95
C SER A 48 -10.52 0.35 -15.27
N ILE A 49 -11.17 -0.78 -15.54
CA ILE A 49 -12.38 -1.20 -14.83
C ILE A 49 -12.08 -1.56 -13.36
N TYR A 50 -10.83 -1.94 -13.07
CA TYR A 50 -10.40 -2.38 -11.75
C TYR A 50 -10.10 -1.20 -10.82
N CYS A 51 -9.70 -0.04 -11.38
CA CYS A 51 -9.39 1.17 -10.62
C CYS A 51 -10.62 1.95 -10.12
N CYS A 52 -11.83 1.44 -10.31
CA CYS A 52 -13.05 2.09 -9.84
C CYS A 52 -13.39 1.80 -8.37
N ASN A 53 -12.74 0.80 -7.77
CA ASN A 53 -12.88 0.45 -6.36
C ASN A 53 -11.75 1.08 -5.52
N ASN A 54 -11.64 0.66 -4.26
CA ASN A 54 -10.49 0.96 -3.42
C ASN A 54 -9.20 0.37 -3.98
N THR A 55 -8.14 1.11 -3.79
CA THR A 55 -6.74 0.72 -4.01
C THR A 55 -6.19 -0.03 -2.80
N ILE A 56 -5.00 -0.63 -2.92
CA ILE A 56 -4.43 -1.40 -1.82
C ILE A 56 -4.08 -0.49 -0.64
N SER A 57 -3.54 0.72 -0.88
CA SER A 57 -3.22 1.65 0.21
C SER A 57 -4.45 2.18 0.96
N ASP A 58 -5.64 2.19 0.32
CA ASP A 58 -6.89 2.58 0.98
C ASP A 58 -7.26 1.63 2.15
N PHE A 59 -6.90 0.34 2.06
CA PHE A 59 -7.29 -0.66 3.06
C PHE A 59 -6.12 -1.37 3.75
N PHE A 60 -4.92 -1.33 3.17
CA PHE A 60 -3.71 -1.97 3.67
C PHE A 60 -2.64 -0.92 3.92
N GLN A 61 -2.54 -0.48 5.18
CA GLN A 61 -1.67 0.62 5.59
C GLN A 61 -0.30 0.13 6.08
N ALA A 62 0.68 1.04 6.12
CA ALA A 62 2.04 0.74 6.54
C ALA A 62 2.12 0.04 7.91
N TYR A 63 1.32 0.46 8.89
CA TYR A 63 1.33 -0.15 10.22
C TYR A 63 0.94 -1.65 10.19
N GLN A 64 -0.04 -2.02 9.35
CA GLN A 64 -0.50 -3.41 9.19
C GLN A 64 0.59 -4.26 8.54
N PHE A 65 1.33 -3.68 7.60
CA PHE A 65 2.49 -4.34 6.99
C PHE A 65 3.60 -4.59 8.02
N GLU A 66 3.92 -3.58 8.84
CA GLU A 66 4.92 -3.71 9.91
C GLU A 66 4.51 -4.74 10.96
N GLU A 67 3.23 -4.81 11.33
CA GLU A 67 2.70 -5.82 12.25
C GLU A 67 2.77 -7.23 11.66
N LEU A 68 2.32 -7.41 10.40
CA LEU A 68 2.35 -8.70 9.71
C LEU A 68 3.76 -9.27 9.56
N PHE A 69 4.74 -8.39 9.36
CA PHE A 69 6.13 -8.75 9.13
C PHE A 69 7.09 -8.16 10.20
N ALA A 70 6.67 -8.17 11.46
CA ALA A 70 7.40 -7.57 12.58
C ALA A 70 8.83 -8.10 12.78
N LYS A 71 9.11 -9.33 12.35
CA LYS A 71 10.42 -10.00 12.52
C LYS A 71 11.29 -10.03 11.27
N ARG A 72 10.86 -9.45 10.15
CA ARG A 72 11.61 -9.52 8.88
C ARG A 72 12.96 -8.80 8.93
N ASN A 73 13.10 -7.82 9.83
CA ASN A 73 14.29 -7.00 10.04
C ASN A 73 15.08 -7.40 11.29
N ALA A 74 14.73 -8.53 11.92
CA ALA A 74 15.49 -9.03 13.06
C ALA A 74 16.92 -9.43 12.63
N PRO A 75 17.93 -9.39 13.52
CA PRO A 75 19.31 -9.73 13.19
C PRO A 75 19.49 -11.14 12.60
N GLU A 76 18.57 -12.05 12.91
CA GLU A 76 18.56 -13.42 12.42
C GLU A 76 17.96 -13.56 11.00
N ALA A 77 17.39 -12.48 10.45
CA ALA A 77 16.82 -12.49 9.11
C ALA A 77 17.92 -12.26 8.05
N HIS A 78 17.80 -12.96 6.93
CA HIS A 78 18.78 -12.87 5.84
C HIS A 78 18.56 -11.66 4.91
N ALA A 79 17.45 -10.92 5.08
CA ALA A 79 17.01 -9.86 4.18
C ALA A 79 16.57 -8.59 4.94
N ILE A 80 17.38 -8.18 5.93
CA ILE A 80 17.12 -7.00 6.76
C ILE A 80 17.04 -5.75 5.87
N GLY A 81 15.92 -5.03 5.97
CA GLY A 81 15.66 -3.80 5.24
C GLY A 81 15.31 -3.98 3.75
N PHE A 82 15.25 -5.22 3.24
CA PHE A 82 14.93 -5.46 1.83
C PHE A 82 13.43 -5.35 1.53
N TRP A 83 12.58 -5.77 2.48
CA TRP A 83 11.13 -5.70 2.35
C TRP A 83 10.63 -4.46 3.10
N ASP A 84 10.05 -3.50 2.39
CA ASP A 84 9.39 -2.34 3.00
C ASP A 84 8.02 -2.09 2.33
N TYR A 85 7.15 -1.39 3.06
CA TYR A 85 5.80 -1.11 2.61
C TYR A 85 5.75 -0.26 1.33
N GLN A 86 6.63 0.73 1.21
CA GLN A 86 6.67 1.63 0.06
C GLN A 86 7.03 0.86 -1.21
N SER A 87 8.01 -0.03 -1.13
CA SER A 87 8.42 -0.92 -2.21
C SER A 87 7.27 -1.84 -2.62
N PHE A 88 6.51 -2.38 -1.65
CA PHE A 88 5.34 -3.22 -1.94
C PHE A 88 4.24 -2.44 -2.69
N ILE A 89 3.81 -1.28 -2.18
CA ILE A 89 2.74 -0.49 -2.82
C ILE A 89 3.18 0.03 -4.19
N THR A 90 4.44 0.46 -4.32
CA THR A 90 4.98 0.92 -5.61
C THR A 90 4.98 -0.19 -6.66
N ALA A 91 5.34 -1.42 -6.26
CA ALA A 91 5.26 -2.58 -7.15
C ALA A 91 3.80 -2.95 -7.47
N ALA A 92 2.91 -2.88 -6.46
CA ALA A 92 1.50 -3.23 -6.62
C ALA A 92 0.74 -2.25 -7.53
N ALA A 93 1.08 -0.97 -7.51
CA ALA A 93 0.52 0.07 -8.39
C ALA A 93 0.60 -0.28 -9.89
N ILE A 94 1.62 -1.06 -10.30
CA ILE A 94 1.76 -1.53 -11.69
C ILE A 94 0.67 -2.53 -12.06
N TYR A 95 0.22 -3.34 -11.09
CA TYR A 95 -0.72 -4.44 -11.29
C TYR A 95 -2.13 -4.16 -10.77
N GLN A 96 -2.34 -3.10 -9.97
CA GLN A 96 -3.65 -2.66 -9.51
C GLN A 96 -4.61 -2.34 -10.68
N PRO A 97 -4.18 -1.65 -11.77
CA PRO A 97 -5.00 -1.49 -12.97
C PRO A 97 -5.32 -2.78 -13.70
N LEU A 98 -4.61 -3.87 -13.41
CA LEU A 98 -4.84 -5.21 -13.99
C LEU A 98 -5.69 -6.10 -13.07
N GLY A 99 -6.02 -5.64 -11.86
CA GLY A 99 -6.93 -6.31 -10.94
C GLY A 99 -6.32 -6.76 -9.62
N PHE A 100 -5.00 -6.63 -9.42
CA PHE A 100 -4.35 -7.04 -8.17
C PHE A 100 -4.85 -6.20 -7.00
N GLY A 101 -5.54 -6.82 -6.04
CA GLY A 101 -6.05 -6.17 -4.83
C GLY A 101 -7.20 -5.18 -5.06
N THR A 102 -7.71 -5.06 -6.29
CA THR A 102 -8.77 -4.12 -6.69
C THR A 102 -10.02 -4.82 -7.26
N THR A 103 -9.94 -6.15 -7.43
CA THR A 103 -11.03 -6.98 -7.95
C THR A 103 -12.02 -7.36 -6.85
N GLY A 104 -13.32 -7.29 -7.14
CA GLY A 104 -14.38 -7.77 -6.24
C GLY A 104 -14.67 -6.87 -5.02
N GLY A 105 -14.16 -5.64 -5.02
CA GLY A 105 -14.37 -4.66 -3.94
C GLY A 105 -13.42 -4.87 -2.74
N LYS A 106 -13.55 -4.00 -1.73
CA LYS A 106 -12.62 -3.93 -0.58
C LYS A 106 -12.34 -5.29 0.06
N PHE A 107 -13.39 -6.01 0.45
CA PHE A 107 -13.26 -7.29 1.17
C PHE A 107 -12.55 -8.37 0.35
N MET A 108 -12.80 -8.42 -0.96
CA MET A 108 -12.13 -9.38 -1.85
C MET A 108 -10.67 -8.98 -2.10
N GLY A 109 -10.40 -7.68 -2.29
CA GLY A 109 -9.04 -7.16 -2.39
C GLY A 109 -8.21 -7.48 -1.15
N GLN A 110 -8.79 -7.33 0.04
CA GLN A 110 -8.15 -7.74 1.30
C GLN A 110 -7.84 -9.24 1.32
N LYS A 111 -8.77 -10.12 0.92
CA LYS A 111 -8.51 -11.56 0.80
C LYS A 111 -7.35 -11.85 -0.16
N GLU A 112 -7.33 -11.20 -1.31
CA GLU A 112 -6.32 -11.40 -2.34
C GLU A 112 -4.92 -11.00 -1.83
N VAL A 113 -4.81 -9.80 -1.23
CA VAL A 113 -3.55 -9.30 -0.67
C VAL A 113 -3.08 -10.19 0.49
N ALA A 114 -3.98 -10.61 1.38
CA ALA A 114 -3.66 -11.54 2.46
C ALA A 114 -3.16 -12.90 1.93
N ALA A 115 -3.86 -13.48 0.95
CA ALA A 115 -3.46 -14.74 0.33
C ALA A 115 -2.10 -14.63 -0.37
N PHE A 116 -1.86 -13.55 -1.11
CA PHE A 116 -0.58 -13.27 -1.76
C PHE A 116 0.56 -13.15 -0.74
N LEU A 117 0.40 -12.30 0.27
CA LEU A 117 1.40 -12.07 1.30
C LEU A 117 1.63 -13.33 2.16
N GLY A 118 0.59 -14.13 2.41
CA GLY A 118 0.70 -15.38 3.15
C GLY A 118 1.48 -16.43 2.36
N HIS A 119 1.23 -16.53 1.05
CA HIS A 119 1.98 -17.41 0.16
C HIS A 119 3.45 -17.00 0.10
N VAL A 120 3.74 -15.73 -0.18
CA VAL A 120 5.09 -15.17 -0.24
C VAL A 120 5.82 -15.35 1.09
N GLY A 121 5.17 -15.00 2.21
CA GLY A 121 5.72 -15.16 3.55
C GLY A 121 6.07 -16.61 3.89
N SER A 122 5.27 -17.59 3.42
CA SER A 122 5.60 -19.01 3.60
C SER A 122 6.91 -19.40 2.90
N LYS A 123 7.21 -18.79 1.75
CA LYS A 123 8.42 -19.05 0.96
C LYS A 123 9.66 -18.33 1.49
N THR A 124 9.49 -17.21 2.18
CA THR A 124 10.59 -16.39 2.73
C THR A 124 10.78 -16.57 4.23
N SER A 125 9.97 -17.39 4.89
CA SER A 125 10.07 -17.64 6.33
C SER A 125 11.29 -18.51 6.69
N CYS A 126 12.05 -18.09 7.72
CA CYS A 126 13.19 -18.86 8.24
C CYS A 126 12.79 -19.92 9.31
N LYS A 127 11.52 -19.95 9.76
CA LYS A 127 11.01 -20.89 10.79
C LYS A 127 9.58 -21.34 10.46
N LEU A 128 9.37 -22.66 10.40
CA LEU A 128 8.09 -23.35 10.17
C LEU A 128 6.96 -22.99 11.17
N ILE A 129 7.24 -22.17 12.19
CA ILE A 129 6.32 -21.78 13.28
C ILE A 129 5.79 -20.33 13.13
N SER A 130 6.28 -19.52 12.18
CA SER A 130 5.83 -18.13 12.03
C SER A 130 4.47 -17.97 11.32
N LEU A 131 3.91 -19.05 10.77
CA LEU A 131 2.61 -19.01 10.09
C LEU A 131 1.45 -18.84 11.06
N SER A 132 1.52 -19.31 12.32
CA SER A 132 0.37 -19.15 13.23
C SER A 132 0.13 -17.69 13.62
N LEU A 133 1.20 -16.91 13.83
CA LEU A 133 1.08 -15.50 14.23
C LEU A 133 0.71 -14.60 13.04
N SER A 134 1.34 -14.79 11.88
CA SER A 134 0.99 -14.01 10.68
C SER A 134 -0.40 -14.39 10.14
N LEU A 135 -0.83 -15.64 10.28
CA LEU A 135 -2.20 -16.05 9.93
C LEU A 135 -3.21 -15.49 10.94
N SER A 136 -2.89 -15.47 12.25
CA SER A 136 -3.75 -14.79 13.24
C SER A 136 -3.86 -13.31 12.94
N LEU A 137 -2.77 -12.60 12.67
CA LEU A 137 -2.79 -11.18 12.32
C LEU A 137 -3.50 -10.91 10.99
N MET A 138 -3.38 -11.79 10.00
CA MET A 138 -4.20 -11.71 8.78
C MET A 138 -5.68 -11.94 9.07
N LEU A 139 -6.03 -12.89 9.94
CA LEU A 139 -7.41 -13.17 10.33
C LEU A 139 -7.99 -12.03 11.18
N ASP A 140 -7.19 -11.43 12.06
CA ASP A 140 -7.56 -10.28 12.88
C ASP A 140 -7.80 -9.06 11.98
N TRP A 141 -6.89 -8.79 11.02
CA TRP A 141 -7.10 -7.77 10.00
C TRP A 141 -8.37 -8.03 9.17
N PHE A 142 -8.68 -9.29 8.91
CA PHE A 142 -9.87 -9.72 8.18
C PHE A 142 -11.17 -9.53 8.97
N TRP A 143 -11.13 -9.66 10.30
CA TRP A 143 -12.31 -9.57 11.17
C TRP A 143 -12.57 -8.14 11.69
N TYR A 144 -11.55 -7.28 11.70
CA TYR A 144 -11.63 -5.91 12.22
C TYR A 144 -11.73 -4.79 11.15
N SER A 145 -11.84 -5.13 9.85
CA SER A 145 -11.88 -4.17 8.72
C SER A 145 -13.17 -4.21 7.90
#